data_AF-A0A316A2Z5-F1
#
_entry.id   AF-A0A316A2Z5-F1
#
_cell.length_a   1.000
_cell.length_b   1.000
_cell.length_c   1.000
_cell.angle_alpha   90.00
_cell.angle_beta   90.00
_cell.angle_gamma   90.00
#
_symmetry.space_group_name_H-M   'P 1'
#
loop_
_entity.id
_entity.type
_entity.pdbx_description
1 polymer ?
#
loop_
_entity_poly.entity_id
_entity_poly.type
_entity_poly.pdbx_seq_one_letter_code
_entity_poly.pdbx_strand_id
1 'polypeptide(L)'
;MIFEFELSEYFMGDKLDESLANGWFRDGNMLSRYELIYFKRKVNAVVPLRVDLDDYQFSKGQRKLLQKNNRKFRTVIRPFSLSAEKEELYQMHKNRFDEASPPTLYRYFFDEVHKAVFDTWEFCVYDGDKLIAASFVDLGKESICSILAVFHPDYGQYSLGMYTIFLELQYAESKGLKFYYPGYIFDQPSIFDYKKRLKNLYFYDWRGGWHKIEDLPHKETIREKLISELSSIQDFLLESYHLRLRQKDNPAFFSHVWHNSFHIANVIKSPIYLEKKTKWGHRISVEYLSTKDVFLLSPHSDGEDHFVSKDKTDVGKELIKVIQTVEREEEISVFALQAIETLLQHEGEFSSELFLQADTTSIRNFLYLEFAGKYNDFRVGYDTNEGFYSLSYFVDFEEDELICDSVYPEEIVEMILKCIDQKNFEGLDFI
;
A
#
# COMPACT_ATOMS: atom_id res chain seq x y z
N MET A 1 0.34 14.66 -5.90
CA MET A 1 0.37 13.20 -5.77
C MET A 1 0.18 12.64 -7.16
N ILE A 2 1.29 12.23 -7.76
CA ILE A 2 1.37 11.69 -9.11
C ILE A 2 1.44 10.16 -8.99
N PHE A 3 0.67 9.49 -9.84
CA PHE A 3 0.69 8.04 -10.08
C PHE A 3 0.32 7.81 -11.54
N GLU A 4 1.35 7.75 -12.38
CA GLU A 4 1.22 7.63 -13.82
C GLU A 4 2.03 6.41 -14.27
N PHE A 5 1.54 5.71 -15.29
CA PHE A 5 2.29 4.70 -16.01
C PHE A 5 2.05 4.88 -17.51
N GLU A 6 3.05 4.53 -18.30
CA GLU A 6 2.99 4.55 -19.75
C GLU A 6 3.31 3.16 -20.28
N LEU A 7 2.38 2.62 -21.06
CA LEU A 7 2.59 1.46 -21.92
C LEU A 7 2.79 1.97 -23.35
N SER A 8 3.91 1.59 -23.96
CA SER A 8 4.26 1.94 -25.33
C SER A 8 4.81 0.71 -26.02
N GLU A 9 4.66 0.62 -27.34
CA GLU A 9 5.38 -0.39 -28.12
C GLU A 9 6.88 -0.11 -28.22
N TYR A 10 7.30 1.12 -27.89
CA TYR A 10 8.69 1.57 -28.02
C TYR A 10 9.07 2.62 -26.96
N PHE A 11 10.18 2.39 -26.26
CA PHE A 11 10.81 3.30 -25.29
C PHE A 11 12.34 3.36 -25.49
N MET A 12 12.84 3.50 -26.73
CA MET A 12 14.28 3.57 -26.99
C MET A 12 14.72 4.95 -27.51
N GLY A 13 16.01 5.26 -27.36
CA GLY A 13 16.61 6.49 -27.87
C GLY A 13 16.01 7.75 -27.23
N ASP A 14 15.63 8.73 -28.07
CA ASP A 14 15.13 10.05 -27.63
C ASP A 14 13.89 9.94 -26.72
N LYS A 15 13.00 8.97 -26.95
CA LYS A 15 11.78 8.79 -26.14
C LYS A 15 12.11 8.36 -24.70
N LEU A 16 13.12 7.51 -24.53
CA LEU A 16 13.58 7.11 -23.20
C LEU A 16 14.20 8.31 -22.48
N ASP A 17 15.06 9.06 -23.16
CA ASP A 17 15.74 10.22 -22.59
C ASP A 17 14.76 11.30 -22.13
N GLU A 18 13.73 11.60 -22.95
CA GLU A 18 12.67 12.55 -22.60
C GLU A 18 11.89 12.10 -21.36
N SER A 19 11.55 10.82 -21.28
CA SER A 19 10.81 10.27 -20.15
C SER A 19 11.65 10.32 -18.87
N LEU A 20 12.90 9.84 -18.93
CA LEU A 20 13.82 9.88 -17.79
C LEU A 20 14.07 11.32 -17.32
N ALA A 21 14.19 12.28 -18.24
CA ALA A 21 14.35 13.70 -17.89
C ALA A 21 13.14 14.28 -17.14
N ASN A 22 11.95 13.71 -17.32
CA ASN A 22 10.71 14.11 -16.65
C ASN A 22 10.38 13.28 -15.40
N GLY A 23 11.35 12.53 -14.86
CA GLY A 23 11.21 11.79 -13.61
C GLY A 23 10.50 10.45 -13.75
N TRP A 24 10.29 9.97 -14.98
CA TRP A 24 9.86 8.59 -15.22
C TRP A 24 11.01 7.62 -14.94
N PHE A 25 10.69 6.40 -14.55
CA PHE A 25 11.67 5.32 -14.40
C PHE A 25 11.06 3.99 -14.85
N ARG A 26 11.92 3.04 -15.21
CA ARG A 26 11.46 1.72 -15.69
C ARG A 26 10.89 0.87 -14.56
N ASP A 27 9.74 0.28 -14.83
CA ASP A 27 9.06 -0.68 -13.99
C ASP A 27 8.55 -1.83 -14.87
N GLY A 28 9.22 -2.97 -14.84
CA GLY A 28 8.97 -4.08 -15.76
C GLY A 28 9.05 -3.66 -17.24
N ASN A 29 7.93 -3.76 -17.95
CA ASN A 29 7.78 -3.37 -19.36
C ASN A 29 7.07 -2.04 -19.60
N MET A 30 6.91 -1.24 -18.54
CA MET A 30 6.35 0.10 -18.61
C MET A 30 7.33 1.13 -18.06
N LEU A 31 7.04 2.39 -18.33
CA LEU A 31 7.58 3.49 -17.55
C LEU A 31 6.55 3.88 -16.51
N SER A 32 7.01 4.11 -15.29
CA SER A 32 6.18 4.53 -14.16
C SER A 32 6.70 5.84 -13.61
N ARG A 33 5.77 6.63 -13.07
CA ARG A 33 6.04 7.93 -12.47
C ARG A 33 5.10 8.12 -11.28
N TYR A 34 5.64 7.92 -10.08
CA TYR A 34 4.85 8.00 -8.85
C TYR A 34 5.64 8.58 -7.69
N GLU A 35 4.96 9.38 -6.85
CA GLU A 35 5.58 10.06 -5.70
C GLU A 35 5.67 9.19 -4.45
N LEU A 36 4.84 8.14 -4.34
CA LEU A 36 4.71 7.30 -3.15
C LEU A 36 4.72 5.83 -3.51
N ILE A 37 5.27 4.99 -2.64
CA ILE A 37 5.21 3.53 -2.75
C ILE A 37 5.01 2.89 -1.38
N TYR A 38 4.28 1.77 -1.35
CA TYR A 38 4.27 0.87 -0.21
C TYR A 38 5.39 -0.14 -0.33
N PHE A 39 6.37 -0.07 0.57
CA PHE A 39 7.52 -0.97 0.59
C PHE A 39 7.82 -1.42 2.01
N LYS A 40 7.94 -2.73 2.22
CA LYS A 40 8.22 -3.33 3.55
C LYS A 40 7.33 -2.77 4.66
N ARG A 41 6.03 -2.78 4.41
CA ARG A 41 4.97 -2.35 5.33
C ARG A 41 4.97 -0.86 5.69
N LYS A 42 5.60 -0.02 4.87
CA LYS A 42 5.61 1.43 5.05
C LYS A 42 5.37 2.13 3.73
N VAL A 43 4.61 3.22 3.78
CA VAL A 43 4.58 4.21 2.72
C VAL A 43 5.89 4.97 2.77
N ASN A 44 6.49 5.18 1.60
CA ASN A 44 7.73 5.93 1.40
C ASN A 44 7.51 6.92 0.25
N ALA A 45 8.09 8.11 0.34
CA ALA A 45 8.17 8.99 -0.82
C ALA A 45 9.34 8.57 -1.71
N VAL A 46 9.09 8.53 -3.01
CA VAL A 46 10.05 8.16 -4.04
C VAL A 46 10.82 9.41 -4.45
N VAL A 47 12.14 9.28 -4.48
CA VAL A 47 13.06 10.35 -4.90
C VAL A 47 13.88 9.79 -6.07
N PRO A 48 13.45 10.04 -7.33
CA PRO A 48 14.19 9.64 -8.51
C PRO A 48 15.56 10.31 -8.54
N LEU A 49 16.57 9.57 -9.02
CA LEU A 49 17.95 10.01 -9.03
C LEU A 49 18.50 10.07 -10.46
N ARG A 50 19.44 10.99 -10.66
CA ARG A 50 20.23 11.12 -11.88
C ARG A 50 21.65 11.49 -11.51
N VAL A 51 22.61 10.90 -12.20
CA VAL A 51 24.01 11.30 -12.16
C VAL A 51 24.29 12.11 -13.42
N ASP A 52 24.84 13.30 -13.22
CA ASP A 52 25.43 14.08 -14.30
C ASP A 52 26.82 13.53 -14.61
N LEU A 53 27.02 13.07 -15.85
CA LEU A 53 28.27 12.47 -16.29
C LEU A 53 29.28 13.50 -16.81
N ASP A 54 28.89 14.77 -16.95
CA ASP A 54 29.82 15.83 -17.33
C ASP A 54 30.94 15.94 -16.28
N ASP A 55 32.18 15.87 -16.75
CA ASP A 55 33.40 15.79 -15.93
C ASP A 55 33.31 14.80 -14.75
N TYR A 56 32.60 13.68 -14.90
CA TYR A 56 32.45 12.70 -13.82
C TYR A 56 33.80 12.11 -13.40
N GLN A 57 34.02 12.04 -12.09
CA GLN A 57 35.26 11.51 -11.53
C GLN A 57 34.98 10.55 -10.38
N PHE A 58 35.38 9.30 -10.57
CA PHE A 58 35.31 8.30 -9.50
C PHE A 58 36.13 8.74 -8.28
N SER A 59 35.57 8.60 -7.07
CA SER A 59 36.31 8.84 -5.84
C SER A 59 37.44 7.81 -5.63
N LYS A 60 38.41 8.13 -4.76
CA LYS A 60 39.50 7.19 -4.41
C LYS A 60 38.97 5.82 -3.95
N GLY A 61 37.87 5.79 -3.20
CA GLY A 61 37.24 4.55 -2.74
C GLY A 61 36.59 3.75 -3.87
N GLN A 62 35.88 4.44 -4.78
CA GLN A 62 35.25 3.82 -5.94
C GLN A 62 36.31 3.22 -6.88
N ARG A 63 37.40 3.95 -7.16
CA ARG A 63 38.55 3.45 -7.94
C ARG A 63 39.20 2.22 -7.31
N LYS A 64 39.37 2.20 -5.99
CA LYS A 64 39.90 1.03 -5.28
C LYS A 64 39.00 -0.19 -5.41
N LEU A 65 37.67 -0.01 -5.33
CA LEU A 65 36.73 -1.13 -5.50
C LEU A 65 36.80 -1.69 -6.93
N LEU A 66 36.75 -0.82 -7.93
CA LEU A 66 36.93 -1.19 -9.34
C LEU A 66 38.23 -1.98 -9.54
N GLN A 67 39.36 -1.45 -9.07
CA GLN A 67 40.66 -2.12 -9.20
C GLN A 67 40.71 -3.48 -8.48
N LYS A 68 40.17 -3.58 -7.27
CA LYS A 68 40.10 -4.84 -6.51
C LYS A 68 39.35 -5.91 -7.30
N ASN A 69 38.18 -5.56 -7.83
CA ASN A 69 37.29 -6.51 -8.48
C ASN A 69 37.77 -6.83 -9.91
N ASN A 70 38.25 -5.85 -10.69
CA ASN A 70 38.78 -6.05 -12.04
C ASN A 70 40.02 -6.98 -12.07
N ARG A 71 40.76 -7.10 -10.97
CA ARG A 71 41.89 -8.04 -10.85
C ARG A 71 41.45 -9.50 -10.64
N LYS A 72 40.24 -9.71 -10.12
CA LYS A 72 39.74 -11.03 -9.74
C LYS A 72 38.70 -11.57 -10.72
N PHE A 73 37.81 -10.70 -11.18
CA PHE A 73 36.62 -11.10 -11.93
C PHE A 73 36.71 -10.68 -13.39
N ARG A 74 36.07 -11.47 -14.25
CA ARG A 74 35.89 -11.17 -15.66
C ARG A 74 34.54 -10.48 -15.87
N THR A 75 34.53 -9.36 -16.58
CA THR A 75 33.30 -8.63 -16.91
C THR A 75 32.96 -8.82 -18.39
N VAL A 76 31.68 -9.00 -18.70
CA VAL A 76 31.13 -9.07 -20.06
C VAL A 76 29.95 -8.10 -20.16
N ILE A 77 29.99 -7.23 -21.16
CA ILE A 77 28.95 -6.24 -21.46
C ILE A 77 28.40 -6.54 -22.85
N ARG A 78 27.08 -6.72 -22.99
CA ARG A 78 26.43 -7.08 -24.26
C ARG A 78 24.92 -6.80 -24.21
N PRO A 79 24.19 -6.87 -25.34
CA PRO A 79 22.74 -6.88 -25.33
C PRO A 79 22.17 -7.97 -24.43
N PHE A 80 21.06 -7.67 -23.76
CA PHE A 80 20.42 -8.60 -22.83
C PHE A 80 20.01 -9.90 -23.52
N SER A 81 20.28 -11.01 -22.85
CA SER A 81 19.79 -12.32 -23.24
C SER A 81 19.37 -13.09 -22.01
N LEU A 82 18.21 -13.71 -22.01
CA LEU A 82 17.84 -14.54 -20.87
C LEU A 82 18.67 -15.84 -20.86
N SER A 83 19.02 -16.32 -19.66
CA SER A 83 19.75 -17.58 -19.46
C SER A 83 19.41 -18.17 -18.10
N ALA A 84 19.50 -19.50 -17.96
CA ALA A 84 19.24 -20.21 -16.71
C ALA A 84 20.11 -19.70 -15.54
N GLU A 85 21.39 -19.38 -15.78
CA GLU A 85 22.31 -18.85 -14.76
C GLU A 85 21.84 -17.51 -14.17
N LYS A 86 21.28 -16.63 -15.01
CA LYS A 86 20.75 -15.32 -14.57
C LYS A 86 19.45 -15.49 -13.79
N GLU A 87 18.61 -16.42 -14.22
CA GLU A 87 17.40 -16.78 -13.49
C GLU A 87 17.75 -17.34 -12.11
N GLU A 88 18.72 -18.25 -12.01
CA GLU A 88 19.20 -18.78 -10.72
C GLU A 88 19.71 -17.66 -9.81
N LEU A 89 20.54 -16.76 -10.34
CA LEU A 89 21.05 -15.60 -9.61
C LEU A 89 19.93 -14.66 -9.14
N TYR A 90 18.87 -14.48 -9.96
CA TYR A 90 17.68 -13.74 -9.59
C TYR A 90 16.95 -14.41 -8.42
N GLN A 91 16.73 -15.72 -8.48
CA GLN A 91 16.08 -16.48 -7.40
C GLN A 91 16.84 -16.37 -6.06
N MET A 92 18.18 -16.38 -6.09
CA MET A 92 19.00 -16.16 -4.89
C MET A 92 18.86 -14.75 -4.31
N HIS A 93 18.54 -13.76 -5.15
CA HIS A 93 18.57 -12.35 -4.78
C HIS A 93 17.19 -11.76 -4.46
N LYS A 94 16.12 -12.27 -5.09
CA LYS A 94 14.79 -11.63 -5.14
C LYS A 94 14.19 -11.32 -3.77
N ASN A 95 14.47 -12.13 -2.74
CA ASN A 95 13.96 -11.92 -1.38
C ASN A 95 14.50 -10.64 -0.70
N ARG A 96 15.49 -9.97 -1.31
CA ARG A 96 15.94 -8.64 -0.87
C ARG A 96 15.00 -7.54 -1.34
N PHE A 97 14.34 -7.75 -2.47
CA PHE A 97 13.25 -6.96 -3.00
C PHE A 97 11.92 -7.44 -2.37
N ASP A 98 10.88 -6.62 -2.39
CA ASP A 98 9.63 -6.89 -1.64
C ASP A 98 8.95 -8.20 -2.08
N GLU A 99 8.03 -8.72 -1.28
CA GLU A 99 7.24 -9.95 -1.58
C GLU A 99 6.51 -9.85 -2.94
N ALA A 100 6.23 -8.63 -3.41
CA ALA A 100 5.59 -8.34 -4.69
C ALA A 100 6.54 -8.40 -5.92
N SER A 101 7.81 -8.76 -5.75
CA SER A 101 8.74 -8.88 -6.88
C SER A 101 8.29 -9.97 -7.86
N PRO A 102 8.49 -9.81 -9.18
CA PRO A 102 8.14 -10.83 -10.16
C PRO A 102 8.70 -12.22 -9.79
N PRO A 103 7.98 -13.32 -10.04
CA PRO A 103 8.43 -14.63 -9.60
C PRO A 103 9.68 -15.12 -10.33
N THR A 104 9.97 -14.57 -11.52
CA THR A 104 11.11 -14.93 -12.38
C THR A 104 11.73 -13.70 -13.03
N LEU A 105 13.00 -13.80 -13.42
CA LEU A 105 13.68 -12.77 -14.22
C LEU A 105 13.00 -12.62 -15.59
N TYR A 106 12.49 -13.72 -16.14
CA TYR A 106 11.67 -13.68 -17.34
C TYR A 106 10.49 -12.71 -17.21
N ARG A 107 9.64 -12.88 -16.18
CA ARG A 107 8.48 -12.01 -15.95
C ARG A 107 8.85 -10.57 -15.57
N TYR A 108 10.09 -10.35 -15.12
CA TYR A 108 10.57 -8.99 -14.89
C TYR A 108 10.76 -8.22 -16.21
N PHE A 109 11.28 -8.87 -17.25
CA PHE A 109 11.59 -8.22 -18.54
C PHE A 109 10.57 -8.49 -19.66
N PHE A 110 9.73 -9.49 -19.52
CA PHE A 110 8.78 -9.90 -20.55
C PHE A 110 7.38 -9.98 -19.95
N ASP A 111 6.42 -9.31 -20.60
CA ASP A 111 4.99 -9.44 -20.33
C ASP A 111 4.36 -10.36 -21.39
N GLU A 112 3.07 -10.67 -21.29
CA GLU A 112 2.34 -11.63 -22.14
C GLU A 112 2.50 -11.37 -23.66
N VAL A 113 2.89 -10.16 -24.07
CA VAL A 113 3.05 -9.77 -25.49
C VAL A 113 4.50 -9.91 -26.03
N HIS A 114 5.49 -10.27 -25.20
CA HIS A 114 6.84 -10.72 -25.61
C HIS A 114 7.62 -9.82 -26.60
N LYS A 115 7.39 -8.50 -26.63
CA LYS A 115 8.16 -7.56 -27.47
C LYS A 115 9.23 -6.85 -26.65
N ALA A 116 10.43 -6.70 -27.21
CA ALA A 116 11.48 -5.88 -26.62
C ALA A 116 11.15 -4.38 -26.82
N VAL A 117 10.60 -3.74 -25.78
CA VAL A 117 10.19 -2.33 -25.81
C VAL A 117 11.37 -1.38 -25.57
N PHE A 118 12.44 -1.88 -24.94
CA PHE A 118 13.63 -1.13 -24.54
C PHE A 118 14.92 -1.73 -25.15
N ASP A 119 15.95 -0.91 -25.37
CA ASP A 119 17.30 -1.37 -25.75
C ASP A 119 18.06 -1.81 -24.49
N THR A 120 17.74 -3.01 -24.00
CA THR A 120 18.28 -3.53 -22.75
C THR A 120 19.63 -4.21 -22.94
N TRP A 121 20.59 -3.82 -22.11
CA TRP A 121 21.95 -4.37 -22.04
C TRP A 121 22.21 -5.01 -20.68
N GLU A 122 23.15 -5.94 -20.64
CA GLU A 122 23.56 -6.64 -19.43
C GLU A 122 25.05 -6.45 -19.13
N PHE A 123 25.36 -6.34 -17.84
CA PHE A 123 26.72 -6.24 -17.29
C PHE A 123 26.95 -7.43 -16.39
N CYS A 124 27.55 -8.48 -16.94
CA CYS A 124 27.78 -9.75 -16.25
C CYS A 124 29.20 -9.79 -15.65
N VAL A 125 29.30 -10.27 -14.42
CA VAL A 125 30.55 -10.45 -13.68
C VAL A 125 30.72 -11.94 -13.36
N TYR A 126 31.88 -12.49 -13.72
CA TYR A 126 32.20 -13.91 -13.57
C TYR A 126 33.43 -14.12 -12.66
N ASP A 127 33.35 -15.14 -11.80
CA ASP A 127 34.49 -15.72 -11.08
C ASP A 127 34.86 -17.05 -11.78
N GLY A 128 35.88 -16.99 -12.65
CA GLY A 128 36.11 -18.04 -13.65
C GLY A 128 34.94 -18.13 -14.64
N ASP A 129 34.24 -19.27 -14.60
CA ASP A 129 33.04 -19.54 -15.43
C ASP A 129 31.74 -19.30 -14.67
N LYS A 130 31.78 -19.09 -13.35
CA LYS A 130 30.58 -18.88 -12.54
C LYS A 130 30.09 -17.44 -12.67
N LEU A 131 28.84 -17.23 -13.10
CA LEU A 131 28.18 -15.93 -13.03
C LEU A 131 27.88 -15.55 -11.57
N ILE A 132 28.43 -14.43 -11.10
CA ILE A 132 28.33 -13.99 -9.70
C ILE A 132 27.58 -12.67 -9.53
N ALA A 133 27.48 -11.86 -10.58
CA ALA A 133 26.60 -10.69 -10.63
C ALA A 133 26.15 -10.42 -12.06
N ALA A 134 24.96 -9.87 -12.20
CA ALA A 134 24.46 -9.28 -13.43
C ALA A 134 23.68 -8.01 -13.07
N SER A 135 23.92 -6.93 -13.80
CA SER A 135 22.98 -5.80 -13.81
C SER A 135 22.46 -5.56 -15.22
N PHE A 136 21.30 -4.95 -15.27
CA PHE A 136 20.55 -4.72 -16.50
C PHE A 136 20.22 -3.23 -16.60
N VAL A 137 20.47 -2.68 -17.77
CA VAL A 137 20.30 -1.26 -18.06
C VAL A 137 19.58 -1.08 -19.39
N ASP A 138 18.94 0.07 -19.57
CA ASP A 138 18.48 0.52 -20.87
C ASP A 138 19.33 1.66 -21.39
N LEU A 139 19.54 1.67 -22.70
CA LEU A 139 20.21 2.75 -23.40
C LEU A 139 19.20 3.72 -24.02
N GLY A 140 19.34 4.98 -23.63
CA GLY A 140 18.84 6.11 -24.38
C GLY A 140 19.87 6.55 -25.42
N LYS A 141 19.64 7.70 -26.05
CA LYS A 141 20.60 8.29 -27.00
C LYS A 141 21.70 9.05 -26.26
N GLU A 142 21.34 9.75 -25.19
CA GLU A 142 22.26 10.52 -24.36
C GLU A 142 22.34 9.99 -22.92
N SER A 143 21.58 8.95 -22.57
CA SER A 143 21.55 8.41 -21.22
C SER A 143 21.57 6.90 -21.13
N ILE A 144 21.81 6.41 -19.92
CA ILE A 144 21.73 5.00 -19.52
C ILE A 144 20.93 4.91 -18.22
N CYS A 145 19.99 3.97 -18.12
CA CYS A 145 19.17 3.78 -16.92
C CYS A 145 19.37 2.38 -16.34
N SER A 146 19.73 2.30 -15.05
CA SER A 146 19.89 1.05 -14.31
C SER A 146 18.56 0.57 -13.77
N ILE A 147 18.24 -0.70 -14.02
CA ILE A 147 16.90 -1.25 -13.78
C ILE A 147 16.93 -2.26 -12.63
N LEU A 148 17.82 -3.24 -12.72
CA LEU A 148 17.92 -4.35 -11.78
C LEU A 148 19.36 -4.81 -11.68
N ALA A 149 19.81 -5.13 -10.46
CA ALA A 149 21.08 -5.78 -10.22
C ALA A 149 20.86 -7.00 -9.32
N VAL A 150 21.34 -8.14 -9.77
CA VAL A 150 21.32 -9.42 -9.05
C VAL A 150 22.75 -9.89 -8.82
N PHE A 151 22.98 -10.50 -7.67
CA PHE A 151 24.31 -11.00 -7.32
C PHE A 151 24.27 -12.08 -6.26
N HIS A 152 25.31 -12.89 -6.26
CA HIS A 152 25.46 -14.06 -5.42
C HIS A 152 25.78 -13.62 -3.97
N PRO A 153 25.02 -14.08 -2.96
CA PRO A 153 25.13 -13.58 -1.58
C PRO A 153 26.51 -13.82 -0.94
N ASP A 154 27.16 -14.94 -1.25
CA ASP A 154 28.50 -15.30 -0.73
C ASP A 154 29.62 -14.32 -1.12
N TYR A 155 29.36 -13.43 -2.10
CA TYR A 155 30.33 -12.45 -2.59
C TYR A 155 30.20 -11.08 -1.91
N GLY A 156 29.53 -10.99 -0.75
CA GLY A 156 29.28 -9.74 -0.03
C GLY A 156 30.51 -8.84 0.18
N GLN A 157 31.69 -9.42 0.42
CA GLN A 157 32.96 -8.69 0.59
C GLN A 157 33.47 -7.93 -0.67
N TYR A 158 32.86 -8.18 -1.83
CA TYR A 158 33.19 -7.55 -3.10
C TYR A 158 32.21 -6.45 -3.50
N SER A 159 31.15 -6.23 -2.72
CA SER A 159 30.15 -5.18 -2.96
C SER A 159 29.62 -5.20 -4.40
N LEU A 160 29.26 -6.39 -4.90
CA LEU A 160 28.98 -6.61 -6.33
C LEU A 160 27.91 -5.67 -6.90
N GLY A 161 26.86 -5.32 -6.14
CA GLY A 161 25.86 -4.35 -6.60
C GLY A 161 26.39 -2.93 -6.82
N MET A 162 27.36 -2.46 -6.03
CA MET A 162 28.04 -1.18 -6.30
C MET A 162 29.04 -1.31 -7.45
N TYR A 163 29.69 -2.48 -7.54
CA TYR A 163 30.66 -2.74 -8.59
C TYR A 163 30.01 -2.73 -9.98
N THR A 164 28.85 -3.35 -10.15
CA THR A 164 28.12 -3.32 -11.43
C THR A 164 27.70 -1.90 -11.82
N ILE A 165 27.22 -1.08 -10.86
CA ILE A 165 26.94 0.35 -11.12
C ILE A 165 28.20 1.10 -11.59
N PHE A 166 29.37 0.81 -11.03
CA PHE A 166 30.60 1.45 -11.50
C PHE A 166 31.00 0.97 -12.90
N LEU A 167 30.72 -0.28 -13.26
CA LEU A 167 30.91 -0.77 -14.63
C LEU A 167 29.95 -0.06 -15.60
N GLU A 168 28.70 0.14 -15.21
CA GLU A 168 27.69 0.91 -15.98
C GLU A 168 28.15 2.35 -16.21
N LEU A 169 28.64 3.02 -15.16
CA LEU A 169 29.21 4.37 -15.27
C LEU A 169 30.43 4.43 -16.19
N GLN A 170 31.38 3.48 -16.06
CA GLN A 170 32.54 3.42 -16.96
C GLN A 170 32.13 3.22 -18.42
N TYR A 171 31.10 2.39 -18.66
CA TYR A 171 30.55 2.19 -19.98
C TYR A 171 29.88 3.46 -20.51
N ALA A 172 29.10 4.15 -19.68
CA ALA A 172 28.44 5.40 -20.04
C ALA A 172 29.44 6.50 -20.42
N GLU A 173 30.51 6.68 -19.63
CA GLU A 173 31.61 7.60 -19.94
C GLU A 173 32.29 7.21 -21.26
N SER A 174 32.56 5.92 -21.48
CA SER A 174 33.20 5.45 -22.73
C SER A 174 32.35 5.69 -23.98
N LYS A 175 31.04 5.84 -23.80
CA LYS A 175 30.07 6.13 -24.86
C LYS A 175 29.76 7.61 -25.01
N GLY A 176 30.31 8.47 -24.14
CA GLY A 176 30.02 9.90 -24.14
C GLY A 176 28.57 10.23 -23.77
N LEU A 177 27.92 9.37 -22.96
CA LEU A 177 26.57 9.65 -22.46
C LEU A 177 26.62 10.77 -21.42
N LYS A 178 25.57 11.57 -21.36
CA LYS A 178 25.46 12.73 -20.47
C LYS A 178 24.87 12.38 -19.11
N PHE A 179 23.97 11.40 -19.05
CA PHE A 179 23.25 11.08 -17.84
C PHE A 179 23.23 9.60 -17.53
N TYR A 180 23.32 9.28 -16.23
CA TYR A 180 23.08 7.94 -15.72
C TYR A 180 21.95 7.97 -14.69
N TYR A 181 20.92 7.15 -14.88
CA TYR A 181 19.73 7.10 -14.03
C TYR A 181 19.73 5.81 -13.20
N PRO A 182 20.17 5.82 -11.92
CA PRO A 182 20.22 4.62 -11.07
C PRO A 182 18.86 4.19 -10.48
N GLY A 183 17.75 4.71 -11.01
CA GLY A 183 16.42 4.61 -10.41
C GLY A 183 16.23 5.60 -9.27
N TYR A 184 15.64 5.17 -8.16
CA TYR A 184 15.29 6.05 -7.04
C TYR A 184 15.87 5.58 -5.69
N ILE A 185 15.72 6.45 -4.69
CA ILE A 185 15.80 6.18 -3.25
C ILE A 185 14.47 6.56 -2.59
N PHE A 186 14.37 6.33 -1.28
CA PHE A 186 13.26 6.85 -0.48
C PHE A 186 13.68 8.08 0.33
N ASP A 187 12.67 8.85 0.73
CA ASP A 187 12.82 9.94 1.69
C ASP A 187 13.24 9.45 3.09
N GLN A 188 12.93 8.20 3.40
CA GLN A 188 13.35 7.48 4.61
C GLN A 188 14.54 6.54 4.35
N PRO A 189 15.31 6.18 5.39
CA PRO A 189 16.40 5.22 5.26
C PRO A 189 15.95 3.88 4.65
N SER A 190 16.68 3.38 3.67
CA SER A 190 16.27 2.19 2.91
C SER A 190 17.45 1.38 2.36
N ILE A 191 17.13 0.19 1.83
CA ILE A 191 18.11 -0.64 1.14
C ILE A 191 18.66 0.00 -0.14
N PHE A 192 18.05 1.09 -0.63
CA PHE A 192 18.47 1.80 -1.84
C PHE A 192 19.48 2.93 -1.56
N ASP A 193 19.71 3.27 -0.29
CA ASP A 193 20.58 4.39 0.11
C ASP A 193 22.04 4.25 -0.31
N TYR A 194 22.48 3.06 -0.72
CA TYR A 194 23.82 2.89 -1.30
C TYR A 194 24.04 3.79 -2.53
N LYS A 195 22.97 4.17 -3.25
CA LYS A 195 23.03 5.06 -4.42
C LYS A 195 23.47 6.49 -4.06
N LYS A 196 23.28 6.91 -2.81
CA LYS A 196 23.79 8.21 -2.30
C LYS A 196 25.33 8.30 -2.31
N ARG A 197 26.03 7.18 -2.55
CA ARG A 197 27.51 7.13 -2.66
C ARG A 197 28.04 7.50 -4.04
N LEU A 198 27.15 7.71 -5.01
CA LEU A 198 27.51 8.17 -6.35
C LEU A 198 27.93 9.65 -6.30
N LYS A 199 28.75 10.06 -7.29
CA LYS A 199 29.14 11.47 -7.46
C LYS A 199 28.19 12.18 -8.41
N ASN A 200 28.23 13.51 -8.43
CA ASN A 200 27.39 14.36 -9.28
C ASN A 200 25.91 13.95 -9.27
N LEU A 201 25.39 13.66 -8.08
CA LEU A 201 24.07 13.07 -7.91
C LEU A 201 23.01 14.18 -7.76
N TYR A 202 21.93 14.02 -8.50
CA TYR A 202 20.77 14.89 -8.53
C TYR A 202 19.53 14.09 -8.17
N PHE A 203 18.52 14.78 -7.62
CA PHE A 203 17.18 14.26 -7.43
C PHE A 203 16.17 15.01 -8.31
N TYR A 204 15.06 14.36 -8.64
CA TYR A 204 13.94 15.00 -9.33
C TYR A 204 13.00 15.63 -8.30
N ASP A 205 12.78 16.94 -8.39
CA ASP A 205 11.70 17.61 -7.66
C ASP A 205 10.40 17.40 -8.43
N TRP A 206 9.39 16.85 -7.76
CA TRP A 206 8.07 16.61 -8.33
C TRP A 206 7.32 17.90 -8.71
N ARG A 207 7.77 19.07 -8.25
CA ARG A 207 7.34 20.39 -8.74
C ARG A 207 7.93 20.74 -10.12
N GLY A 208 8.94 19.99 -10.54
CA GLY A 208 9.59 20.06 -11.84
C GLY A 208 11.08 20.37 -11.73
N GLY A 209 11.90 19.53 -12.35
CA GLY A 209 13.33 19.78 -12.53
C GLY A 209 14.24 18.89 -11.70
N TRP A 210 15.55 19.00 -11.97
CA TRP A 210 16.59 18.22 -11.32
C TRP A 210 17.47 19.13 -10.47
N HIS A 211 17.62 18.78 -9.19
CA HIS A 211 18.38 19.54 -8.21
C HIS A 211 19.47 18.67 -7.60
N LYS A 212 20.53 19.28 -7.07
CA LYS A 212 21.62 18.53 -6.46
C LYS A 212 21.11 17.78 -5.22
N ILE A 213 21.61 16.57 -4.98
CA ILE A 213 21.13 15.73 -3.87
C ILE A 213 21.36 16.41 -2.50
N GLU A 214 22.35 17.29 -2.38
CA GLU A 214 22.64 18.05 -1.17
C GLU A 214 21.52 19.05 -0.81
N ASP A 215 20.72 19.46 -1.80
CA ASP A 215 19.61 20.39 -1.64
C ASP A 215 18.27 19.67 -1.35
N LEU A 216 18.28 18.32 -1.22
CA LEU A 216 17.07 17.53 -1.00
C LEU A 216 16.36 17.97 0.29
N PRO A 217 15.14 18.52 0.22
CA PRO A 217 14.43 18.96 1.41
C PRO A 217 13.85 17.74 2.13
N HIS A 218 14.54 17.26 3.16
CA HIS A 218 14.08 16.14 3.99
C HIS A 218 12.69 16.35 4.62
N LYS A 219 12.19 17.60 4.66
CA LYS A 219 10.90 17.98 5.27
C LYS A 219 9.79 18.36 4.28
N GLU A 220 10.01 18.24 2.97
CA GLU A 220 9.04 18.71 1.96
C GLU A 220 8.51 17.61 1.04
N THR A 221 8.78 16.34 1.32
CA THR A 221 8.21 15.25 0.53
C THR A 221 6.70 15.15 0.74
N ILE A 222 5.98 14.61 -0.24
CA ILE A 222 4.53 14.42 -0.09
C ILE A 222 4.20 13.54 1.10
N ARG A 223 5.03 12.52 1.40
CA ARG A 223 4.88 11.68 2.59
C ARG A 223 4.99 12.49 3.87
N GLU A 224 6.01 13.34 3.98
CA GLU A 224 6.20 14.18 5.17
C GLU A 224 5.03 15.16 5.32
N LYS A 225 4.54 15.73 4.22
CA LYS A 225 3.33 16.56 4.24
C LYS A 225 2.14 15.79 4.84
N LEU A 226 1.86 14.58 4.34
CA LEU A 226 0.78 13.75 4.88
C LEU A 226 0.95 13.49 6.39
N ILE A 227 2.16 13.11 6.82
CA ILE A 227 2.45 12.83 8.23
C ILE A 227 2.30 14.08 9.08
N SER A 228 2.81 15.22 8.62
CA SER A 228 2.73 16.50 9.34
C SER A 228 1.29 16.94 9.53
N GLU A 229 0.47 16.88 8.48
CA GLU A 229 -0.95 17.27 8.56
C GLU A 229 -1.73 16.36 9.51
N LEU A 230 -1.55 15.04 9.41
CA LEU A 230 -2.17 14.08 10.33
C LEU A 230 -1.66 14.27 11.77
N SER A 231 -0.35 14.45 11.95
CA SER A 231 0.25 14.68 13.27
C SER A 231 -0.33 15.94 13.93
N SER A 232 -0.65 16.97 13.14
CA SER A 232 -1.25 18.19 13.68
C SER A 232 -2.65 17.97 14.29
N ILE A 233 -3.44 17.02 13.75
CA ILE A 233 -4.69 16.57 14.38
C ILE A 233 -4.38 15.74 15.62
N GLN A 234 -3.42 14.81 15.52
CA GLN A 234 -3.01 13.98 16.64
C GLN A 234 -2.54 14.81 17.85
N ASP A 235 -1.78 15.88 17.62
CA ASP A 235 -1.30 16.78 18.67
C ASP A 235 -2.47 17.52 19.31
N PHE A 236 -3.38 18.09 18.50
CA PHE A 236 -4.60 18.74 19.00
C PHE A 236 -5.44 17.80 19.89
N LEU A 237 -5.64 16.55 19.44
CA LEU A 237 -6.40 15.54 20.17
C LEU A 237 -5.71 15.13 21.48
N LEU A 238 -4.39 15.01 21.47
CA LEU A 238 -3.61 14.64 22.65
C LEU A 238 -3.61 15.75 23.70
N GLU A 239 -3.46 17.01 23.27
CA GLU A 239 -3.46 18.18 24.14
C GLU A 239 -4.85 18.49 24.72
N SER A 240 -5.89 18.43 23.88
CA SER A 240 -7.24 18.87 24.26
C SER A 240 -8.10 17.77 24.88
N TYR A 241 -7.88 16.51 24.49
CA TYR A 241 -8.74 15.38 24.86
C TYR A 241 -7.96 14.16 25.40
N HIS A 242 -6.63 14.23 25.48
CA HIS A 242 -5.77 13.10 25.85
C HIS A 242 -5.99 11.83 25.00
N LEU A 243 -6.43 12.02 23.75
CA LEU A 243 -6.75 10.93 22.83
C LEU A 243 -5.59 10.67 21.87
N ARG A 244 -5.16 9.41 21.80
CA ARG A 244 -4.17 8.94 20.82
C ARG A 244 -4.79 8.01 19.79
N LEU A 245 -4.67 8.40 18.53
CA LEU A 245 -5.03 7.58 17.39
C LEU A 245 -3.83 6.76 16.91
N ARG A 246 -4.12 5.69 16.18
CA ARG A 246 -3.09 4.86 15.54
C ARG A 246 -2.88 5.34 14.11
N GLN A 247 -1.65 5.73 13.78
CA GLN A 247 -1.28 5.95 12.39
C GLN A 247 -1.15 4.61 11.66
N LYS A 248 -1.67 4.55 10.45
CA LYS A 248 -1.69 3.36 9.59
C LYS A 248 -1.16 3.71 8.21
N ASP A 249 -0.26 2.88 7.71
CA ASP A 249 0.13 2.82 6.30
C ASP A 249 -0.86 1.91 5.57
N ASN A 250 -1.49 2.41 4.50
CA ASN A 250 -2.56 1.75 3.77
C ASN A 250 -2.04 1.03 2.52
N PRO A 251 -1.77 -0.28 2.54
CA PRO A 251 -1.38 -1.02 1.33
C PRO A 251 -2.49 -1.05 0.28
N ALA A 252 -3.76 -1.10 0.70
CA ALA A 252 -4.90 -1.20 -0.21
C ALA A 252 -4.96 0.02 -1.14
N PHE A 253 -4.63 1.22 -0.63
CA PHE A 253 -4.53 2.44 -1.44
C PHE A 253 -3.73 2.21 -2.73
N PHE A 254 -2.57 1.57 -2.64
CA PHE A 254 -1.71 1.34 -3.81
C PHE A 254 -2.33 0.33 -4.78
N SER A 255 -2.98 -0.72 -4.27
CA SER A 255 -3.75 -1.65 -5.11
C SER A 255 -4.82 -0.92 -5.92
N HIS A 256 -5.58 0.00 -5.29
CA HIS A 256 -6.64 0.74 -5.98
C HIS A 256 -6.09 1.72 -7.02
N VAL A 257 -4.98 2.40 -6.71
CA VAL A 257 -4.31 3.30 -7.66
C VAL A 257 -3.88 2.56 -8.91
N TRP A 258 -3.24 1.40 -8.78
CA TRP A 258 -2.69 0.67 -9.91
C TRP A 258 -3.75 -0.06 -10.74
N HIS A 259 -4.84 -0.52 -10.12
CA HIS A 259 -5.90 -1.26 -10.81
C HIS A 259 -7.12 -0.41 -11.16
N ASN A 260 -7.02 0.92 -11.00
CA ASN A 260 -8.12 1.87 -11.18
C ASN A 260 -9.43 1.40 -10.52
N SER A 261 -9.30 0.78 -9.34
CA SER A 261 -10.39 0.09 -8.64
C SER A 261 -11.06 0.98 -7.60
N PHE A 262 -10.90 2.31 -7.70
CA PHE A 262 -11.59 3.27 -6.83
C PHE A 262 -13.11 3.32 -7.04
N HIS A 263 -13.62 2.64 -8.07
CA HIS A 263 -15.05 2.43 -8.29
C HIS A 263 -15.68 1.43 -7.32
N ILE A 264 -14.87 0.69 -6.55
CA ILE A 264 -15.35 -0.06 -5.40
C ILE A 264 -15.50 0.98 -4.28
N ALA A 265 -16.74 1.41 -4.02
CA ALA A 265 -17.06 2.21 -2.84
C ALA A 265 -16.47 1.53 -1.58
N ASN A 266 -16.16 2.29 -0.52
CA ASN A 266 -15.82 1.76 0.81
C ASN A 266 -14.32 1.58 1.13
N VAL A 267 -13.44 2.40 0.53
CA VAL A 267 -12.00 2.33 0.85
C VAL A 267 -11.43 3.67 1.26
N ILE A 268 -10.61 3.63 2.31
CA ILE A 268 -9.73 4.72 2.76
C ILE A 268 -8.93 5.25 1.56
N LYS A 269 -9.16 6.52 1.24
CA LYS A 269 -8.70 7.25 0.06
C LYS A 269 -7.30 7.85 0.21
N SER A 270 -6.65 7.65 1.37
CA SER A 270 -5.30 8.13 1.66
C SER A 270 -4.31 6.98 1.90
N PRO A 271 -3.04 7.13 1.46
CA PRO A 271 -1.99 6.13 1.70
C PRO A 271 -1.58 6.06 3.18
N ILE A 272 -1.80 7.12 3.95
CA ILE A 272 -1.56 7.17 5.40
C ILE A 272 -2.79 7.79 6.04
N TYR A 273 -3.25 7.21 7.15
CA TYR A 273 -4.41 7.71 7.89
C TYR A 273 -4.24 7.49 9.39
N LEU A 274 -5.04 8.20 10.18
CA LEU A 274 -5.22 7.95 11.60
C LEU A 274 -6.47 7.12 11.84
N GLU A 275 -6.42 6.23 12.84
CA GLU A 275 -7.51 5.32 13.17
C GLU A 275 -7.75 5.26 14.68
N LYS A 276 -9.03 5.35 15.07
CA LYS A 276 -9.54 4.84 16.35
C LYS A 276 -10.31 3.55 16.07
N LYS A 277 -9.98 2.52 16.84
CA LYS A 277 -10.86 1.35 16.99
C LYS A 277 -11.62 1.47 18.31
N THR A 278 -12.92 1.27 18.28
CA THR A 278 -13.75 1.17 19.49
C THR A 278 -13.55 -0.20 20.16
N LYS A 279 -14.27 -0.45 21.25
CA LYS A 279 -14.20 -1.72 21.99
C LYS A 279 -14.64 -2.89 21.12
N TRP A 280 -15.67 -2.70 20.30
CA TRP A 280 -16.26 -3.72 19.45
C TRP A 280 -15.65 -3.77 18.04
N GLY A 281 -14.55 -3.04 17.81
CA GLY A 281 -13.78 -3.12 16.57
C GLY A 281 -14.22 -2.16 15.48
N HIS A 282 -15.23 -1.32 15.75
CA HIS A 282 -15.68 -0.25 14.86
C HIS A 282 -14.52 0.69 14.54
N ARG A 283 -14.35 1.03 13.25
CA ARG A 283 -13.19 1.78 12.75
C ARG A 283 -13.59 3.19 12.35
N ILE A 284 -13.10 4.16 13.10
CA ILE A 284 -13.24 5.58 12.78
C ILE A 284 -11.88 6.07 12.28
N SER A 285 -11.84 6.63 11.07
CA SER A 285 -10.59 7.07 10.43
C SER A 285 -10.57 8.55 10.10
N VAL A 286 -9.40 9.16 10.23
CA VAL A 286 -9.12 10.50 9.73
C VAL A 286 -8.04 10.41 8.66
N GLU A 287 -8.35 10.96 7.50
CA GLU A 287 -7.49 10.98 6.33
C GLU A 287 -7.16 12.43 5.96
N TYR A 288 -6.02 12.62 5.29
CA TYR A 288 -5.70 13.90 4.66
C TYR A 288 -5.54 13.71 3.15
N LEU A 289 -6.34 14.44 2.38
CA LEU A 289 -6.38 14.39 0.92
C LEU A 289 -5.53 15.53 0.35
N SER A 290 -4.25 15.25 0.12
CA SER A 290 -3.27 16.28 -0.27
C SER A 290 -3.58 17.01 -1.57
N THR A 291 -4.38 16.42 -2.47
CA THR A 291 -4.78 17.01 -3.76
C THR A 291 -5.84 18.09 -3.60
N LYS A 292 -6.72 17.96 -2.61
CA LYS A 292 -7.80 18.92 -2.28
C LYS A 292 -7.45 19.82 -1.10
N ASP A 293 -6.39 19.47 -0.36
CA ASP A 293 -5.96 20.16 0.85
C ASP A 293 -7.07 20.22 1.90
N VAL A 294 -7.64 19.04 2.19
CA VAL A 294 -8.74 18.84 3.16
C VAL A 294 -8.48 17.56 3.96
N PHE A 295 -9.02 17.53 5.17
CA PHE A 295 -9.18 16.32 5.97
C PHE A 295 -10.54 15.69 5.72
N LEU A 296 -10.56 14.37 5.79
CA LEU A 296 -11.74 13.52 5.69
C LEU A 296 -11.86 12.75 7.00
N LEU A 297 -12.97 12.90 7.70
CA LEU A 297 -13.35 12.03 8.81
C LEU A 297 -14.39 11.04 8.28
N SER A 298 -14.03 9.77 8.30
CA SER A 298 -14.87 8.65 7.92
C SER A 298 -15.21 7.87 9.19
N PRO A 299 -16.45 7.95 9.68
CA PRO A 299 -16.87 7.28 10.91
C PRO A 299 -16.87 5.75 10.79
N HIS A 300 -16.96 5.22 9.57
CA HIS A 300 -17.11 3.79 9.27
C HIS A 300 -16.15 3.36 8.15
N SER A 301 -15.85 2.06 8.04
CA SER A 301 -15.05 1.53 6.93
C SER A 301 -15.78 1.64 5.58
N ASP A 302 -17.11 1.68 5.62
CA ASP A 302 -17.96 1.47 4.45
C ASP A 302 -18.77 2.70 4.00
N GLY A 303 -18.62 3.85 4.64
CA GLY A 303 -19.59 4.93 4.52
C GLY A 303 -19.28 6.02 3.50
N GLU A 304 -20.26 6.34 2.65
CA GLU A 304 -20.38 7.57 1.83
C GLU A 304 -20.46 8.85 2.69
N ASP A 305 -20.82 8.70 3.97
CA ASP A 305 -20.91 9.77 4.94
C ASP A 305 -19.54 10.19 5.43
N HIS A 306 -19.23 11.44 5.15
CA HIS A 306 -17.92 12.01 5.37
C HIS A 306 -18.06 13.42 5.93
N PHE A 307 -17.38 13.68 7.03
CA PHE A 307 -17.12 15.06 7.43
C PHE A 307 -15.84 15.55 6.76
N VAL A 308 -15.95 16.64 5.99
CA VAL A 308 -14.84 17.23 5.24
C VAL A 308 -14.55 18.63 5.78
N SER A 309 -13.31 18.90 6.17
CA SER A 309 -12.89 20.24 6.58
C SER A 309 -11.42 20.50 6.28
N LYS A 310 -11.07 21.77 6.09
CA LYS A 310 -9.67 22.22 6.06
C LYS A 310 -9.12 22.50 7.45
N ASP A 311 -9.99 22.78 8.42
CA ASP A 311 -9.58 23.09 9.78
C ASP A 311 -9.45 21.81 10.61
N LYS A 312 -8.21 21.48 10.96
CA LYS A 312 -7.85 20.36 11.83
C LYS A 312 -8.56 20.36 13.19
N THR A 313 -8.87 21.54 13.73
CA THR A 313 -9.58 21.72 15.01
C THR A 313 -11.03 21.28 14.87
N ASP A 314 -11.68 21.64 13.76
CA ASP A 314 -13.06 21.24 13.48
C ASP A 314 -13.14 19.73 13.28
N VAL A 315 -12.19 19.15 12.53
CA VAL A 315 -12.08 17.69 12.36
C VAL A 315 -11.87 17.00 13.70
N GLY A 316 -10.98 17.53 14.55
CA GLY A 316 -10.72 16.95 15.86
C GLY A 316 -11.93 17.03 16.79
N LYS A 317 -12.68 18.14 16.79
CA LYS A 317 -13.93 18.27 17.57
C LYS A 317 -15.00 17.32 17.05
N GLU A 318 -15.18 17.22 15.74
CA GLU A 318 -16.17 16.34 15.13
C GLU A 318 -15.83 14.88 15.37
N LEU A 319 -14.55 14.50 15.29
CA LEU A 319 -14.08 13.17 15.62
C LEU A 319 -14.46 12.79 17.06
N ILE A 320 -14.31 13.69 18.04
CA ILE A 320 -14.68 13.41 19.42
C ILE A 320 -16.19 13.16 19.55
N LYS A 321 -17.03 13.97 18.88
CA LYS A 321 -18.48 13.74 18.87
C LYS A 321 -18.84 12.40 18.25
N VAL A 322 -18.21 12.05 17.12
CA VAL A 322 -18.42 10.77 16.44
C VAL A 322 -18.02 9.62 17.35
N ILE A 323 -16.82 9.67 17.96
CA ILE A 323 -16.36 8.63 18.90
C ILE A 323 -17.36 8.46 20.05
N GLN A 324 -17.80 9.55 20.67
CA GLN A 324 -18.78 9.49 21.77
C GLN A 324 -20.13 8.93 21.32
N THR A 325 -20.55 9.27 20.10
CA THR A 325 -21.82 8.77 19.53
C THR A 325 -21.73 7.28 19.28
N VAL A 326 -20.70 6.82 18.57
CA VAL A 326 -20.49 5.39 18.30
C VAL A 326 -20.32 4.58 19.59
N GLU A 327 -19.50 5.06 20.54
CA GLU A 327 -19.30 4.34 21.82
C GLU A 327 -20.61 4.27 22.64
N ARG A 328 -21.45 5.30 22.60
CA ARG A 328 -22.77 5.29 23.24
C ARG A 328 -23.74 4.34 22.53
N GLU A 329 -23.76 4.32 21.21
CA GLU A 329 -24.61 3.41 20.43
C GLU A 329 -24.21 1.95 20.64
N GLU A 330 -22.90 1.68 20.73
CA GLU A 330 -22.38 0.36 21.12
C GLU A 330 -22.90 -0.04 22.52
N GLU A 331 -22.84 0.86 23.51
CA GLU A 331 -23.37 0.58 24.85
C GLU A 331 -24.88 0.29 24.84
N ILE A 332 -25.67 1.12 24.16
CA ILE A 332 -27.12 0.92 24.04
C ILE A 332 -27.43 -0.43 23.38
N SER A 333 -26.74 -0.75 22.29
CA SER A 333 -26.93 -2.00 21.56
C SER A 333 -26.57 -3.21 22.44
N VAL A 334 -25.48 -3.15 23.22
CA VAL A 334 -25.13 -4.19 24.19
C VAL A 334 -26.26 -4.39 25.20
N PHE A 335 -26.78 -3.31 25.79
CA PHE A 335 -27.87 -3.42 26.77
C PHE A 335 -29.16 -3.98 26.17
N ALA A 336 -29.55 -3.52 24.98
CA ALA A 336 -30.72 -3.99 24.27
C ALA A 336 -30.61 -5.49 23.96
N LEU A 337 -29.47 -5.93 23.43
CA LEU A 337 -29.23 -7.33 23.09
C LEU A 337 -29.12 -8.22 24.35
N GLN A 338 -28.51 -7.73 25.44
CA GLN A 338 -28.49 -8.46 26.72
C GLN A 338 -29.91 -8.68 27.30
N ALA A 339 -30.85 -7.77 27.04
CA ALA A 339 -32.25 -7.98 27.43
C ALA A 339 -32.87 -9.16 26.68
N ILE A 340 -32.63 -9.27 25.36
CA ILE A 340 -33.05 -10.41 24.54
C ILE A 340 -32.44 -11.71 25.08
N GLU A 341 -31.13 -11.73 25.34
CA GLU A 341 -30.45 -12.89 25.90
C GLU A 341 -31.06 -13.33 27.24
N THR A 342 -31.33 -12.38 28.14
CA THR A 342 -31.93 -12.64 29.46
C THR A 342 -33.33 -13.23 29.33
N LEU A 343 -34.17 -12.69 28.44
CA LEU A 343 -35.52 -13.18 28.20
C LEU A 343 -35.50 -14.60 27.60
N LEU A 344 -34.64 -14.87 26.63
CA LEU A 344 -34.47 -16.22 26.06
C LEU A 344 -34.03 -17.24 27.09
N GLN A 345 -33.14 -16.86 28.02
CA GLN A 345 -32.73 -17.72 29.14
C GLN A 345 -33.88 -18.01 30.12
N HIS A 346 -34.79 -17.06 30.32
CA HIS A 346 -35.95 -17.21 31.20
C HIS A 346 -37.04 -18.14 30.64
N GLU A 347 -37.26 -18.12 29.33
CA GLU A 347 -38.25 -18.98 28.66
C GLU A 347 -37.86 -20.48 28.67
N GLY A 348 -36.65 -20.83 29.10
CA GLY A 348 -36.27 -22.21 29.47
C GLY A 348 -36.16 -23.21 28.32
N GLU A 349 -36.44 -22.81 27.07
CA GLU A 349 -36.43 -23.68 25.88
C GLU A 349 -35.31 -23.36 24.87
N PHE A 350 -34.53 -22.28 25.11
CA PHE A 350 -33.45 -21.90 24.21
C PHE A 350 -32.16 -22.68 24.50
N SER A 351 -31.83 -23.64 23.63
CA SER A 351 -30.68 -24.55 23.79
C SER A 351 -29.40 -24.10 23.08
N SER A 352 -29.49 -23.10 22.20
CA SER A 352 -28.35 -22.54 21.47
C SER A 352 -27.55 -21.56 22.32
N GLU A 353 -26.23 -21.53 22.15
CA GLU A 353 -25.39 -20.46 22.68
C GLU A 353 -25.66 -19.17 21.89
N LEU A 354 -25.89 -18.06 22.60
CA LEU A 354 -26.01 -16.72 22.02
C LEU A 354 -24.62 -16.09 21.96
N PHE A 355 -24.20 -15.67 20.77
CA PHE A 355 -22.94 -14.97 20.60
C PHE A 355 -23.20 -13.52 20.22
N LEU A 356 -22.78 -12.60 21.11
CA LEU A 356 -22.71 -11.19 20.76
C LEU A 356 -21.51 -10.96 19.84
N GLN A 357 -21.80 -10.56 18.61
CA GLN A 357 -20.82 -10.32 17.57
C GLN A 357 -20.93 -8.89 17.04
N ALA A 358 -19.91 -8.47 16.29
CA ALA A 358 -19.85 -7.18 15.66
C ALA A 358 -19.62 -7.33 14.15
N ASP A 359 -20.48 -6.72 13.33
CA ASP A 359 -20.22 -6.50 11.92
C ASP A 359 -19.37 -5.23 11.78
N THR A 360 -18.06 -5.42 11.58
CA THR A 360 -17.14 -4.27 11.45
C THR A 360 -17.27 -3.47 10.16
N THR A 361 -18.18 -3.88 9.26
CA THR A 361 -18.40 -3.28 7.94
C THR A 361 -19.74 -2.55 7.81
N SER A 362 -20.78 -2.89 8.60
CA SER A 362 -22.09 -2.22 8.56
C SER A 362 -22.28 -1.13 9.63
N ILE A 363 -23.12 -0.13 9.33
CA ILE A 363 -23.57 0.92 10.28
C ILE A 363 -24.81 0.45 11.06
N ARG A 364 -25.77 -0.17 10.37
CA ARG A 364 -27.02 -0.65 10.98
C ARG A 364 -26.78 -2.05 11.52
N ASN A 365 -27.25 -2.30 12.75
CA ASN A 365 -27.04 -3.58 13.45
C ASN A 365 -25.56 -3.98 13.55
N PHE A 366 -24.69 -2.98 13.73
CA PHE A 366 -23.25 -3.20 13.90
C PHE A 366 -22.97 -4.23 15.01
N LEU A 367 -23.75 -4.23 16.09
CA LEU A 367 -23.79 -5.34 17.04
C LEU A 367 -25.03 -6.18 16.82
N TYR A 368 -24.85 -7.50 16.91
CA TYR A 368 -25.94 -8.45 16.81
C TYR A 368 -25.70 -9.67 17.70
N LEU A 369 -26.78 -10.30 18.14
CA LEU A 369 -26.77 -11.65 18.68
C LEU A 369 -26.95 -12.64 17.55
N GLU A 370 -26.02 -13.56 17.41
CA GLU A 370 -26.14 -14.68 16.50
C GLU A 370 -26.55 -15.94 17.24
N PHE A 371 -27.46 -16.70 16.65
CA PHE A 371 -27.87 -18.01 17.16
C PHE A 371 -28.25 -18.98 16.04
N ALA A 372 -28.07 -20.27 16.34
CA ALA A 372 -28.39 -21.34 15.41
C ALA A 372 -29.83 -21.82 15.58
N GLY A 373 -30.60 -21.83 14.49
CA GLY A 373 -31.86 -22.56 14.40
C GLY A 373 -31.67 -23.98 13.88
N LYS A 374 -32.77 -24.73 13.78
CA LYS A 374 -32.78 -26.10 13.25
C LYS A 374 -32.46 -26.18 11.76
N TYR A 375 -32.78 -25.13 11.01
CA TYR A 375 -32.64 -25.09 9.55
C TYR A 375 -31.80 -23.91 9.04
N ASN A 376 -31.81 -22.77 9.74
CA ASN A 376 -31.07 -21.55 9.36
C ASN A 376 -30.40 -20.93 10.60
N ASP A 377 -29.33 -20.16 10.39
CA ASP A 377 -28.75 -19.29 11.42
C ASP A 377 -29.42 -17.92 11.35
N PHE A 378 -29.54 -17.27 12.51
CA PHE A 378 -30.26 -16.00 12.66
C PHE A 378 -29.42 -14.96 13.37
N ARG A 379 -29.70 -13.69 13.07
CA ARG A 379 -29.14 -12.54 13.77
C ARG A 379 -30.22 -11.64 14.29
N VAL A 380 -30.02 -11.15 15.52
CA VAL A 380 -30.84 -10.10 16.12
C VAL A 380 -29.98 -8.88 16.31
N GLY A 381 -30.33 -7.80 15.62
CA GLY A 381 -29.72 -6.49 15.79
C GLY A 381 -30.63 -5.53 16.55
N TYR A 382 -30.06 -4.43 17.03
CA TYR A 382 -30.83 -3.30 17.56
C TYR A 382 -30.38 -2.02 16.84
N ASP A 383 -31.34 -1.34 16.22
CA ASP A 383 -31.12 -0.04 15.58
C ASP A 383 -31.26 1.05 16.63
N THR A 384 -30.15 1.67 17.01
CA THR A 384 -30.14 2.72 18.04
C THR A 384 -30.77 4.03 17.60
N ASN A 385 -30.87 4.27 16.29
CA ASN A 385 -31.45 5.49 15.74
C ASN A 385 -32.98 5.40 15.69
N GLU A 386 -33.48 4.27 15.20
CA GLU A 386 -34.92 4.04 15.05
C GLU A 386 -35.56 3.42 16.31
N GLY A 387 -34.75 2.79 17.17
CA GLY A 387 -35.19 2.23 18.45
C GLY A 387 -35.93 0.91 18.34
N PHE A 388 -35.76 0.17 17.24
CA PHE A 388 -36.31 -1.17 17.07
C PHE A 388 -35.20 -2.22 17.04
N TYR A 389 -35.60 -3.44 17.37
CA TYR A 389 -34.87 -4.66 17.11
C TYR A 389 -35.21 -5.17 15.71
N SER A 390 -34.23 -5.80 15.08
CA SER A 390 -34.43 -6.52 13.83
C SER A 390 -33.99 -7.96 13.97
N LEU A 391 -34.71 -8.88 13.31
CA LEU A 391 -34.31 -10.27 13.12
C LEU A 391 -33.95 -10.46 11.65
N SER A 392 -32.93 -11.25 11.35
CA SER A 392 -32.57 -11.68 10.00
C SER A 392 -32.05 -13.12 10.00
N TYR A 393 -31.96 -13.77 8.84
CA TYR A 393 -31.47 -15.15 8.72
C TYR A 393 -30.55 -15.33 7.51
N PHE A 394 -29.75 -16.41 7.53
CA PHE A 394 -28.78 -16.72 6.49
C PHE A 394 -29.22 -17.93 5.64
N VAL A 395 -29.06 -17.81 4.32
CA VAL A 395 -29.21 -18.90 3.35
C VAL A 395 -27.94 -18.94 2.50
N ASP A 396 -27.28 -20.11 2.44
CA ASP A 396 -26.08 -20.32 1.60
C ASP A 396 -24.99 -19.23 1.74
N PHE A 397 -24.77 -18.75 2.97
CA PHE A 397 -23.82 -17.68 3.34
C PHE A 397 -24.18 -16.26 2.88
N GLU A 398 -25.36 -16.06 2.29
CA GLU A 398 -25.95 -14.75 2.05
C GLU A 398 -27.07 -14.48 3.08
N GLU A 399 -27.19 -13.23 3.52
CA GLU A 399 -28.28 -12.81 4.41
C GLU A 399 -29.53 -12.61 3.53
N ASP A 400 -30.50 -13.53 3.64
CA ASP A 400 -31.78 -13.46 2.92
C ASP A 400 -32.85 -12.88 3.86
N GLU A 401 -33.77 -12.08 3.31
CA GLU A 401 -34.64 -11.24 4.15
C GLU A 401 -35.79 -12.01 4.83
N LEU A 402 -35.69 -12.10 6.15
CA LEU A 402 -36.83 -12.04 7.05
C LEU A 402 -36.59 -10.85 7.99
N ILE A 403 -36.49 -9.65 7.42
CA ILE A 403 -36.33 -8.44 8.22
C ILE A 403 -37.69 -8.11 8.85
N CYS A 404 -37.74 -8.21 10.17
CA CYS A 404 -38.87 -7.72 10.94
C CYS A 404 -38.39 -6.73 11.99
N ASP A 405 -39.08 -5.60 12.10
CA ASP A 405 -38.71 -4.53 13.01
C ASP A 405 -39.72 -4.50 14.17
N SER A 406 -39.27 -4.73 15.42
CA SER A 406 -40.12 -4.58 16.61
C SER A 406 -39.45 -3.71 17.66
N VAL A 407 -40.24 -2.89 18.34
CA VAL A 407 -39.77 -1.98 19.40
C VAL A 407 -39.70 -2.69 20.76
N TYR A 408 -40.35 -3.85 20.91
CA TYR A 408 -40.49 -4.55 22.18
C TYR A 408 -39.62 -5.83 22.22
N PRO A 409 -38.74 -5.98 23.23
CA PRO A 409 -37.89 -7.16 23.38
C PRO A 409 -38.67 -8.47 23.43
N GLU A 410 -39.83 -8.48 24.11
CA GLU A 410 -40.66 -9.66 24.28
C GLU A 410 -41.25 -10.16 22.96
N GLU A 411 -41.68 -9.24 22.08
CA GLU A 411 -42.20 -9.59 20.77
C GLU A 411 -41.12 -10.24 19.90
N ILE A 412 -39.90 -9.68 19.90
CA ILE A 412 -38.76 -10.30 19.22
C ILE A 412 -38.43 -11.68 19.77
N VAL A 413 -38.46 -11.85 21.09
CA VAL A 413 -38.22 -13.16 21.71
C VAL A 413 -39.26 -14.18 21.26
N GLU A 414 -40.54 -13.81 21.21
CA GLU A 414 -41.58 -14.68 20.65
C GLU A 414 -41.32 -15.03 19.18
N MET A 415 -40.86 -14.08 18.38
CA MET A 415 -40.54 -14.29 16.97
C MET A 415 -39.34 -15.22 16.78
N ILE A 416 -38.28 -15.01 17.57
CA ILE A 416 -37.11 -15.89 17.64
C ILE A 416 -37.57 -17.32 17.94
N LEU A 417 -38.33 -17.53 19.02
CA LEU A 417 -38.82 -18.85 19.43
C LEU A 417 -39.68 -19.52 18.34
N LYS A 418 -40.49 -18.74 17.60
CA LYS A 418 -41.26 -19.24 16.46
C LYS A 418 -40.37 -19.65 15.29
N CYS A 419 -39.25 -18.98 15.05
CA CYS A 419 -38.38 -19.19 13.88
C CYS A 419 -37.39 -20.35 14.05
N ILE A 420 -36.93 -20.65 15.27
CA ILE A 420 -35.88 -21.65 15.55
C ILE A 420 -36.19 -23.02 14.93
N ASP A 421 -37.45 -23.46 14.97
CA ASP A 421 -37.87 -24.79 14.51
C ASP A 421 -38.52 -24.80 13.12
N GLN A 422 -38.56 -23.67 12.42
CA GLN A 422 -39.23 -23.54 11.13
C GLN A 422 -38.29 -23.74 9.95
N LYS A 423 -38.75 -24.56 9.00
CA LYS A 423 -38.06 -24.79 7.72
C LYS A 423 -38.42 -23.72 6.66
N ASN A 424 -39.65 -23.18 6.75
CA ASN A 424 -40.20 -22.13 5.89
C ASN A 424 -40.99 -21.17 6.78
N PHE A 425 -40.91 -19.87 6.48
CA PHE A 425 -41.48 -18.79 7.31
C PHE A 425 -42.84 -18.26 6.80
N GLU A 426 -43.53 -19.00 5.92
CA GLU A 426 -44.84 -18.59 5.40
C GLU A 426 -45.91 -18.62 6.51
N GLY A 427 -46.55 -17.47 6.77
CA GLY A 427 -47.69 -17.34 7.70
C GLY A 427 -47.35 -16.89 9.12
N LEU A 428 -46.13 -16.44 9.38
CA LEU A 428 -45.80 -15.65 10.55
C LEU A 428 -46.32 -14.21 10.33
N ASP A 429 -47.12 -13.70 11.26
CA ASP A 429 -47.59 -12.30 11.25
C ASP A 429 -46.43 -11.42 11.75
N PHE A 430 -45.69 -10.85 10.81
CA PHE A 430 -44.64 -9.87 11.05
C PHE A 430 -45.29 -8.48 10.98
N ILE A 431 -45.34 -7.77 12.11
CA ILE A 431 -45.96 -6.43 12.21
C ILE A 431 -45.12 -5.40 11.48
#